data_AF-K7QXJ3-F1
#
_entry.id   AF-K7QXJ3-F1
#
_cell.length_a   1.000
_cell.length_b   1.000
_cell.length_c   1.000
_cell.angle_alpha   90.00
_cell.angle_beta   90.00
_cell.angle_gamma   90.00
#
_symmetry.space_group_name_H-M   'P 1'
#
loop_
_entity.id
_entity.type
_entity.pdbx_description
1 polymer ?
#
loop_
_entity_poly.entity_id
_entity_poly.type
_entity_poly.pdbx_seq_one_letter_code
_entity_poly.pdbx_strand_id
1 'polypeptide(L)'
;MGFVAGPWLPWVVGLELAPFFLQFLGLSLGEVLGEGLCGSALGVSELEAVRYGLVSEYFLYGRLFLALLALKATYALALLVLRFMYPEKDPPFARGVWGVGLGLSGVYLGLFLLTRTLPLPFSTPLGPALLAPAPLDPLSLLMALPEIPLLYLLYRGRP
;
A
#
# COMPACT_ATOMS: atom_id res chain seq x y z
N MET A 1 21.09 8.63 17.00
CA MET A 1 20.56 7.24 16.99
C MET A 1 20.17 6.94 15.56
N GLY A 2 20.57 5.78 15.04
CA GLY A 2 20.33 5.42 13.65
C GLY A 2 18.87 5.05 13.36
N PHE A 3 18.42 5.23 12.12
CA PHE A 3 17.11 4.84 11.61
C PHE A 3 16.84 3.34 11.80
N VAL A 4 17.81 2.48 11.45
CA VAL A 4 17.69 1.02 11.52
C VAL A 4 17.99 0.52 12.94
N ALA A 5 18.91 1.18 13.65
CA ALA A 5 19.22 0.82 15.04
C ALA A 5 18.22 1.40 16.07
N GLY A 6 17.26 2.21 15.64
CA GLY A 6 16.38 2.97 16.51
C GLY A 6 15.27 2.15 17.18
N PRO A 7 14.81 2.56 18.38
CA PRO A 7 13.72 1.89 19.10
C PRO A 7 12.35 1.97 18.40
N TRP A 8 12.20 2.84 17.40
CA TRP A 8 10.98 3.01 16.61
C TRP A 8 10.85 2.00 15.47
N LEU A 9 11.92 1.26 15.12
CA LEU A 9 11.90 0.35 13.98
C LEU A 9 10.77 -0.69 14.03
N PRO A 10 10.47 -1.36 15.17
CA PRO A 10 9.37 -2.32 15.23
C PRO A 10 8.02 -1.70 14.90
N TRP A 11 7.80 -0.43 15.28
CA TRP A 11 6.59 0.31 14.95
C TRP A 11 6.49 0.62 13.46
N VAL A 12 7.60 1.03 12.84
CA VAL A 12 7.68 1.25 11.39
C VAL A 12 7.36 -0.05 10.65
N VAL A 13 7.98 -1.16 11.03
CA VAL A 13 7.73 -2.49 10.43
C VAL A 13 6.28 -2.91 10.59
N GLY A 14 5.71 -2.76 11.79
CA GLY A 14 4.31 -3.13 12.06
C GLY A 14 3.33 -2.29 11.24
N LEU A 15 3.56 -0.98 11.13
CA LEU A 15 2.71 -0.09 10.34
C LEU A 15 2.86 -0.31 8.83
N GLU A 16 4.05 -0.65 8.33
CA GLU A 16 4.25 -1.01 6.92
C GLU A 16 3.54 -2.32 6.54
N LEU A 17 3.47 -3.29 7.48
CA LEU A 17 2.83 -4.58 7.26
C LEU A 17 1.31 -4.55 7.49
N ALA A 18 0.80 -3.64 8.32
CA ALA A 18 -0.62 -3.61 8.69
C ALA A 18 -1.56 -3.58 7.47
N PRO A 19 -1.36 -2.73 6.45
CA PRO A 19 -2.25 -2.70 5.29
C PRO A 19 -2.26 -4.03 4.52
N PHE A 20 -1.11 -4.70 4.41
CA PHE A 20 -1.01 -6.01 3.75
C PHE A 20 -1.89 -7.06 4.45
N PHE A 21 -1.82 -7.15 5.79
CA PHE A 21 -2.65 -8.09 6.54
C PHE A 21 -4.14 -7.72 6.53
N LEU A 22 -4.45 -6.43 6.62
CA LEU A 22 -5.83 -5.93 6.55
C LEU A 22 -6.48 -6.27 5.21
N GLN A 23 -5.74 -6.25 4.08
CA GLN A 23 -6.28 -6.61 2.78
C GLN A 23 -6.86 -8.03 2.73
N PHE A 24 -6.32 -8.98 3.50
CA PHE A 24 -6.88 -10.34 3.58
C PHE A 24 -8.24 -10.40 4.29
N LEU A 25 -8.53 -9.43 5.18
CA LEU A 25 -9.86 -9.33 5.78
C LEU A 25 -10.92 -9.04 4.71
N GLY A 26 -10.59 -8.27 3.66
CA GLY A 26 -11.49 -7.97 2.55
C GLY A 26 -11.92 -9.20 1.75
N LEU A 27 -11.10 -10.27 1.75
CA LEU A 27 -11.44 -11.54 1.10
C LEU A 27 -12.45 -12.37 1.91
N SER A 28 -12.56 -12.12 3.22
CA SER A 28 -13.41 -12.90 4.13
C SER A 28 -14.62 -12.13 4.67
N LEU A 29 -14.48 -10.81 4.82
CA LEU A 29 -15.45 -9.88 5.41
C LEU A 29 -15.88 -8.80 4.42
N GLY A 30 -15.76 -9.06 3.11
CA GLY A 30 -16.06 -8.11 2.03
C GLY A 30 -17.47 -7.54 2.08
N GLU A 31 -18.46 -8.35 2.48
CA GLU A 31 -19.87 -7.96 2.66
C GLU A 31 -20.08 -6.86 3.72
N VAL A 32 -19.18 -6.73 4.70
CA VAL A 32 -19.32 -5.80 5.85
C VAL A 32 -18.32 -4.65 5.78
N LEU A 33 -17.05 -4.97 5.49
CA LEU A 33 -15.95 -4.01 5.51
C LEU A 33 -15.59 -3.48 4.12
N GLY A 34 -16.16 -4.08 3.06
CA GLY A 34 -15.74 -3.87 1.68
C GLY A 34 -14.52 -4.71 1.30
N GLU A 35 -14.24 -4.78 0.01
CA GLU A 35 -13.18 -5.61 -0.54
C GLU A 35 -11.76 -5.01 -0.37
N GLY A 36 -11.65 -3.78 0.13
CA GLY A 36 -10.38 -3.07 0.33
C GLY A 36 -9.74 -2.58 -0.96
N LEU A 37 -8.49 -2.14 -0.88
CA LEU A 37 -7.80 -1.47 -1.99
C LEU A 37 -7.43 -2.40 -3.13
N CYS A 38 -7.30 -3.70 -2.86
CA CYS A 38 -6.98 -4.73 -3.86
C CYS A 38 -8.18 -5.62 -4.22
N GLY A 39 -9.38 -5.33 -3.69
CA GLY A 39 -10.58 -6.14 -3.88
C GLY A 39 -10.90 -6.45 -5.35
N SER A 40 -10.86 -5.42 -6.19
CA SER A 40 -11.08 -5.54 -7.63
C SER A 40 -10.12 -6.47 -8.37
N ALA A 41 -8.94 -6.74 -7.79
CA ALA A 41 -7.92 -7.63 -8.35
C ALA A 41 -7.90 -9.03 -7.71
N LEU A 42 -8.51 -9.21 -6.53
CA LEU A 42 -8.49 -10.47 -5.77
C LEU A 42 -9.86 -11.15 -5.67
N GLY A 43 -10.96 -10.41 -5.79
CA GLY A 43 -12.34 -10.88 -5.59
C GLY A 43 -13.08 -11.33 -6.85
N VAL A 44 -12.58 -11.00 -8.05
CA VAL A 44 -13.23 -11.36 -9.31
C VAL A 44 -12.44 -12.46 -10.00
N SER A 45 -13.08 -13.59 -10.28
CA SER A 45 -12.50 -14.62 -11.14
C SER A 45 -12.20 -13.99 -12.51
N GLU A 46 -10.97 -14.10 -13.03
CA GLU A 46 -10.59 -13.51 -14.33
C GLU A 46 -11.59 -13.90 -15.46
N LEU A 47 -12.23 -15.05 -15.32
CA LEU A 47 -13.27 -15.57 -16.22
C LEU A 47 -14.58 -14.78 -16.20
N GLU A 48 -15.00 -14.18 -15.09
CA GLU A 48 -16.21 -13.35 -15.02
C GLU A 48 -15.96 -11.90 -15.44
N ALA A 49 -14.77 -11.35 -15.11
CA ALA A 49 -14.37 -10.01 -15.54
C ALA A 49 -14.28 -9.89 -17.08
N VAL A 50 -13.69 -10.91 -17.74
CA VAL A 50 -13.57 -10.95 -19.20
C VAL A 50 -14.92 -11.21 -19.88
N ARG A 51 -15.82 -12.00 -19.28
CA ARG A 51 -17.11 -12.38 -19.91
C ARG A 51 -18.10 -11.23 -20.02
N TYR A 52 -18.02 -10.25 -19.11
CA TYR A 52 -18.94 -9.10 -19.10
C TYR A 52 -18.36 -7.82 -19.74
N GLY A 53 -17.17 -7.88 -20.38
CA GLY A 53 -16.52 -6.69 -20.93
C GLY A 53 -16.04 -5.70 -19.85
N LEU A 54 -16.17 -6.09 -18.59
CA LEU A 54 -15.69 -5.40 -17.41
C LEU A 54 -14.26 -5.88 -17.15
N VAL A 55 -13.30 -5.43 -17.96
CA VAL A 55 -12.01 -5.07 -17.37
C VAL A 55 -12.38 -4.02 -16.34
N SER A 56 -12.61 -4.45 -15.09
CA SER A 56 -13.28 -3.62 -14.09
C SER A 56 -12.52 -2.30 -14.04
N GLU A 57 -13.24 -1.18 -14.05
CA GLU A 57 -12.63 0.15 -14.14
C GLU A 57 -11.47 0.27 -13.11
N TYR A 58 -11.64 -0.41 -11.97
CA TYR A 58 -10.73 -0.42 -10.83
C TYR A 58 -9.67 -1.52 -10.84
N PHE A 59 -9.60 -2.41 -11.85
CA PHE A 59 -8.67 -3.55 -11.88
C PHE A 59 -7.20 -3.11 -11.92
N LEU A 60 -6.88 -2.13 -12.79
CA LEU A 60 -5.52 -1.60 -12.93
C LEU A 60 -5.00 -1.04 -11.60
N TYR A 61 -5.84 -0.26 -10.92
CA TYR A 61 -5.50 0.37 -9.64
C TYR A 61 -5.43 -0.64 -8.52
N GLY A 62 -6.32 -1.63 -8.48
CA GLY A 62 -6.25 -2.74 -7.53
C GLY A 62 -4.94 -3.53 -7.64
N ARG A 63 -4.48 -3.78 -8.87
CA ARG A 63 -3.18 -4.41 -9.13
C ARG A 63 -1.99 -3.54 -8.71
N LEU A 64 -2.07 -2.21 -8.92
CA LEU A 64 -1.05 -1.27 -8.45
C LEU A 64 -0.98 -1.25 -6.92
N PHE A 65 -2.12 -1.20 -6.23
CA PHE A 65 -2.14 -1.30 -4.77
C PHE A 65 -1.58 -2.64 -4.29
N LEU A 66 -1.92 -3.74 -4.95
CA LEU A 66 -1.38 -5.06 -4.59
C LEU A 66 0.15 -5.10 -4.73
N ALA A 67 0.68 -4.53 -5.82
CA ALA A 67 2.13 -4.40 -6.00
C ALA A 67 2.78 -3.53 -4.92
N LEU A 68 2.14 -2.40 -4.56
CA LEU A 68 2.64 -1.53 -3.49
C LEU A 68 2.61 -2.20 -2.12
N LEU A 69 1.55 -2.95 -1.80
CA LEU A 69 1.49 -3.73 -0.56
C LEU A 69 2.59 -4.78 -0.50
N ALA A 70 2.84 -5.50 -1.60
CA ALA A 70 3.93 -6.46 -1.69
C ALA A 70 5.30 -5.79 -1.51
N LEU A 71 5.51 -4.60 -2.10
CA LEU A 71 6.73 -3.82 -1.92
C LEU A 71 6.90 -3.33 -0.48
N LYS A 72 5.84 -2.84 0.17
CA LYS A 72 5.87 -2.42 1.58
C LYS A 72 6.17 -3.59 2.52
N ALA A 73 5.57 -4.75 2.29
CA ALA A 73 5.88 -5.97 3.04
C ALA A 73 7.33 -6.42 2.85
N THR A 74 7.84 -6.36 1.61
CA THR A 74 9.25 -6.66 1.30
C THR A 74 10.19 -5.67 1.98
N TYR A 75 9.85 -4.38 1.95
CA TYR A 75 10.61 -3.33 2.62
C TYR A 75 10.64 -3.55 4.14
N ALA A 76 9.51 -3.88 4.76
CA ALA A 76 9.44 -4.18 6.19
C ALA A 76 10.31 -5.39 6.57
N LEU A 77 10.32 -6.44 5.74
CA LEU A 77 11.21 -7.59 5.93
C LEU A 77 12.68 -7.19 5.77
N ALA A 78 13.01 -6.38 4.76
CA ALA A 78 14.37 -5.88 4.56
C ALA A 78 14.85 -5.05 5.77
N LEU A 79 13.99 -4.23 6.36
CA LEU A 79 14.28 -3.50 7.60
C LEU A 79 14.60 -4.44 8.77
N LEU A 80 13.85 -5.53 8.93
CA LEU A 80 14.14 -6.55 9.94
C LEU A 80 15.50 -7.22 9.70
N VAL A 81 15.80 -7.60 8.46
CA VAL A 81 17.10 -8.18 8.11
C VAL A 81 18.23 -7.19 8.40
N LEU A 82 18.07 -5.92 8.02
CA LEU A 82 19.05 -4.88 8.30
C LEU A 82 19.24 -4.65 9.79
N ARG A 83 18.17 -4.74 10.60
CA ARG A 83 18.28 -4.66 12.07
C ARG A 83 19.16 -5.76 12.65
N PHE A 84 19.07 -6.98 12.13
CA PHE A 84 19.91 -8.10 12.56
C PHE A 84 21.36 -7.96 12.08
N MET A 85 21.58 -7.47 10.85
CA MET A 85 22.93 -7.25 10.32
C MET A 85 23.65 -6.06 10.96
N TYR A 86 22.89 -5.03 11.36
CA TYR A 86 23.39 -3.75 11.84
C TYR A 86 22.74 -3.37 13.19
N PRO A 87 23.07 -4.09 14.28
CA PRO A 87 22.38 -3.92 15.57
C PRO A 87 22.73 -2.63 16.31
N GLU A 88 23.91 -2.03 16.09
CA GLU A 88 24.36 -0.88 16.87
C GLU A 88 24.53 0.41 16.06
N LYS A 89 24.73 0.29 14.75
CA LYS A 89 25.04 1.41 13.86
C LYS A 89 24.26 1.27 12.57
N ASP A 90 23.85 2.39 12.00
CA ASP A 90 23.19 2.37 10.70
C ASP A 90 24.14 1.94 9.58
N PRO A 91 23.64 1.23 8.56
CA PRO A 91 24.40 0.99 7.34
C PRO A 91 24.70 2.31 6.62
N PRO A 92 25.78 2.39 5.83
CA PRO A 92 26.15 3.61 5.09
C PRO A 92 25.09 4.06 4.08
N PHE A 93 24.20 3.15 3.67
CA PHE A 93 23.08 3.39 2.75
C PHE A 93 21.73 3.58 3.48
N ALA A 94 21.71 3.77 4.81
CA ALA A 94 20.49 3.96 5.59
C ALA A 94 19.60 5.10 5.06
N ARG A 95 20.20 6.17 4.53
CA ARG A 95 19.47 7.28 3.90
C ARG A 95 18.68 6.85 2.67
N GLY A 96 19.22 5.91 1.88
CA GLY A 96 18.51 5.33 0.73
C GLY A 96 17.33 4.47 1.18
N VAL A 97 17.55 3.60 2.17
CA VAL A 97 16.49 2.74 2.75
C VAL A 97 15.35 3.58 3.31
N TRP A 98 15.69 4.60 4.11
CA TRP A 98 14.72 5.56 4.63
C TRP A 98 13.93 6.26 3.52
N GLY A 99 14.62 6.72 2.47
CA GLY A 99 13.99 7.38 1.33
C GLY A 99 13.02 6.46 0.56
N VAL A 100 13.36 5.17 0.44
CA VAL A 100 12.46 4.16 -0.13
C VAL A 100 11.20 4.00 0.70
N GLY A 101 11.30 3.88 2.03
CA GLY A 101 10.13 3.79 2.91
C GLY A 101 9.22 5.02 2.82
N LEU A 102 9.81 6.21 2.82
CA LEU A 102 9.09 7.46 2.67
C LEU A 102 8.39 7.56 1.31
N GLY A 103 9.10 7.17 0.24
CA GLY A 103 8.57 7.13 -1.12
C GLY A 103 7.42 6.14 -1.26
N LEU A 104 7.58 4.90 -0.79
CA LEU A 104 6.55 3.86 -0.85
C LEU A 104 5.27 4.28 -0.12
N SER A 105 5.41 4.74 1.12
CA SER A 105 4.27 5.19 1.94
C SER A 105 3.61 6.44 1.37
N GLY A 106 4.40 7.39 0.87
CA GLY A 106 3.90 8.59 0.21
C GLY A 106 3.16 8.30 -1.09
N VAL A 107 3.70 7.42 -1.94
CA VAL A 107 3.04 6.99 -3.19
C VAL A 107 1.76 6.22 -2.88
N TYR A 108 1.78 5.33 -1.90
CA TYR A 108 0.60 4.56 -1.50
C TYR A 108 -0.53 5.46 -0.99
N LEU A 109 -0.24 6.36 -0.05
CA LEU A 109 -1.21 7.33 0.46
C LEU A 109 -1.68 8.30 -0.63
N GLY A 110 -0.76 8.76 -1.48
CA GLY A 110 -1.08 9.64 -2.61
C GLY A 110 -2.04 8.97 -3.58
N LEU A 111 -1.76 7.75 -4.01
CA LEU A 111 -2.64 6.98 -4.89
C LEU A 111 -3.99 6.69 -4.24
N PHE A 112 -4.02 6.41 -2.94
CA PHE A 112 -5.27 6.26 -2.20
C PHE A 112 -6.13 7.53 -2.32
N LEU A 113 -5.58 8.70 -2.01
CA LEU A 113 -6.31 9.96 -2.12
C LEU A 113 -6.72 10.28 -3.55
N LEU A 114 -5.83 10.07 -4.53
CA LEU A 114 -6.11 10.33 -5.94
C LEU A 114 -7.28 9.47 -6.44
N THR A 115 -7.27 8.17 -6.17
CA THR A 115 -8.34 7.26 -6.61
C THR A 115 -9.70 7.56 -5.97
N ARG A 116 -9.74 8.30 -4.85
CA ARG A 116 -10.97 8.65 -4.13
C ARG A 116 -11.45 10.08 -4.37
N THR A 117 -10.60 10.95 -4.90
CA THR A 117 -10.92 12.37 -5.11
C THR A 117 -11.00 12.77 -6.57
N LEU A 118 -10.25 12.10 -7.45
CA LEU A 118 -10.12 12.49 -8.85
C LEU A 118 -10.59 11.37 -9.78
N PRO A 119 -11.26 11.73 -10.88
CA PRO A 119 -11.52 10.78 -11.94
C PRO A 119 -10.21 10.49 -12.67
N LEU A 120 -9.64 9.29 -12.47
CA LEU A 120 -8.34 8.94 -13.03
C LEU A 120 -8.49 8.33 -14.45
N PRO A 121 -7.52 8.56 -15.34
CA PRO A 121 -7.58 8.03 -16.70
C PRO A 121 -7.26 6.53 -16.72
N PHE A 122 -8.11 5.74 -17.39
CA PHE A 122 -7.84 4.34 -17.69
C PHE A 122 -7.99 4.04 -19.18
N SER A 123 -7.27 3.03 -19.66
CA SER A 123 -7.30 2.63 -21.06
C SER A 123 -8.46 1.69 -21.34
N THR A 124 -9.31 2.04 -22.31
CA THR A 124 -10.33 1.16 -22.86
C THR A 124 -10.03 0.84 -24.32
N PRO A 125 -10.61 -0.23 -24.90
CA PRO A 125 -10.53 -0.49 -26.33
C PRO A 125 -11.05 0.66 -27.21
N LEU A 126 -11.86 1.57 -26.67
CA LEU A 126 -12.43 2.74 -27.37
C LEU A 126 -11.62 4.02 -27.16
N GLY A 127 -10.52 3.97 -26.38
CA GLY A 127 -9.68 5.12 -26.04
C GLY A 127 -9.54 5.35 -24.53
N PRO A 128 -8.84 6.41 -24.11
CA PRO A 128 -8.73 6.77 -22.70
C PRO A 128 -10.10 7.23 -22.17
N ALA A 129 -10.54 6.60 -21.08
CA ALA A 129 -11.76 6.97 -20.36
C ALA A 129 -11.40 7.45 -18.95
N LEU A 130 -12.31 8.19 -18.32
CA LEU A 130 -12.16 8.64 -16.94
C LEU A 130 -12.97 7.73 -16.03
N LEU A 131 -12.31 7.20 -15.00
CA LEU A 131 -12.97 6.45 -13.94
C LEU A 131 -13.85 7.36 -13.09
N ALA A 132 -14.97 6.83 -12.62
CA ALA A 132 -15.60 7.41 -11.44
C ALA A 132 -14.66 7.25 -10.23
N PRO A 133 -14.64 8.22 -9.29
CA PRO A 133 -13.92 8.05 -8.04
C PRO A 133 -14.38 6.78 -7.33
N ALA A 134 -13.42 5.96 -6.87
CA ALA A 134 -13.74 4.70 -6.22
C ALA A 134 -14.51 4.95 -4.91
N PRO A 135 -15.49 4.10 -4.57
CA PRO A 135 -16.21 4.22 -3.30
C PRO A 135 -15.23 4.08 -2.13
N LEU A 136 -15.52 4.80 -1.05
CA LEU A 136 -14.74 4.80 0.18
C LEU A 136 -15.29 3.69 1.09
N ASP A 137 -14.70 2.50 1.03
CA ASP A 137 -15.06 1.40 1.91
C ASP A 137 -14.31 1.45 3.26
N PRO A 138 -14.91 0.93 4.35
CA PRO A 138 -14.29 0.91 5.68
C PRO A 138 -12.91 0.26 5.71
N LEU A 139 -12.70 -0.82 4.95
CA LEU A 139 -11.42 -1.53 4.93
C LEU A 139 -10.32 -0.69 4.29
N SER A 140 -10.58 -0.06 3.16
CA SER A 140 -9.65 0.85 2.49
C SER A 140 -9.20 2.00 3.41
N LEU A 141 -10.10 2.52 4.26
CA LEU A 141 -9.73 3.50 5.29
C LEU A 141 -8.82 2.90 6.35
N LEU A 142 -9.16 1.72 6.89
CA LEU A 142 -8.32 1.04 7.88
C LEU A 142 -6.92 0.72 7.34
N MET A 143 -6.80 0.48 6.04
CA MET A 143 -5.53 0.25 5.36
C MET A 143 -4.74 1.54 5.11
N ALA A 144 -5.39 2.69 4.93
CA ALA A 144 -4.71 3.95 4.62
C ALA A 144 -4.38 4.79 5.88
N LEU A 145 -5.20 4.70 6.94
CA LEU A 145 -4.99 5.45 8.19
C LEU A 145 -3.62 5.21 8.86
N PRO A 146 -3.05 3.98 8.88
CA PRO A 146 -1.73 3.71 9.43
C PRO A 146 -0.58 4.47 8.73
N GLU A 147 -0.79 4.94 7.51
CA GLU A 147 0.23 5.67 6.76
C GLU A 147 0.56 7.03 7.39
N ILE A 148 -0.40 7.67 8.04
CA ILE A 148 -0.19 8.97 8.70
C ILE A 148 0.84 8.88 9.84
N PRO A 149 0.64 8.01 10.87
CA PRO A 149 1.64 7.84 11.92
C PRO A 149 2.94 7.22 11.37
N LEU A 150 2.89 6.38 10.34
CA LEU A 150 4.07 5.81 9.70
C LEU A 150 4.96 6.90 9.08
N LEU A 151 4.39 7.79 8.26
CA LEU A 151 5.11 8.90 7.66
C LEU A 151 5.70 9.84 8.72
N TYR A 152 4.97 10.09 9.81
CA TYR A 152 5.48 10.85 10.94
C TYR A 152 6.69 10.18 11.60
N LEU A 153 6.63 8.85 11.83
CA LEU A 153 7.74 8.09 12.40
C LEU A 153 8.95 8.06 11.47
N LEU A 154 8.74 7.86 10.16
CA LEU A 154 9.79 7.92 9.16
C LEU A 154 10.44 9.31 9.16
N TYR A 155 9.65 10.39 9.19
CA TYR A 155 10.18 11.76 9.26
C TYR A 155 11.02 12.00 10.52
N ARG A 156 10.56 11.50 11.68
CA ARG A 156 11.28 11.64 12.95
C ARG A 156 12.55 10.80 13.01
N GLY A 157 12.55 9.63 12.37
CA GLY A 157 13.65 8.67 12.32
C GLY A 157 14.69 8.96 11.23
N ARG A 158 14.75 10.17 10.67
CA ARG A 158 15.72 10.55 9.63
C ARG A 158 17.17 10.25 10.07
N PRO A 159 17.99 9.60 9.22
CA PRO A 159 19.39 9.31 9.51
C PRO A 159 20.29 10.56 9.44
#